data_AF-A0A257A5Z3-F1
#
_entry.id   AF-A0A257A5Z3-F1
#
_cell.length_a   1.000
_cell.length_b   1.000
_cell.length_c   1.000
_cell.angle_alpha   90.00
_cell.angle_beta   90.00
_cell.angle_gamma   90.00
#
_symmetry.space_group_name_H-M   'P 1'
#
loop_
_entity.id
_entity.type
_entity.pdbx_description
1 polymer ?
#
loop_
_entity_poly.entity_id
_entity_poly.type
_entity_poly.pdbx_seq_one_letter_code
_entity_poly.pdbx_strand_id
1 'polypeptide(L)'
;MDNDAWWNIPVDIVLSRFKTHPFKGLKSSIAEDRIKKYGPNIIKEAKKRSAFMIFIDQFKSFLVLILIVASLFSIILGEVKDALVILAIVLLMSLLGFIQEYRAEKTIEALRKLTTPKAKVIRDGVLKVIDASQVVPGDLVIVEKGDRVPADIRLIESLELHVDESSFTGESIPVLKNASAIVPPKAPIYERKNMVFMGTYVIRGKGKGVVVATGMNTELGKIARAIEEAPIEKTFLQKSLDKLGKNLGYMFIASVLIVFILGYVRGLGTLLELLMTSIALAVAAIPEGLPAIVTIILALGVWRMAKKNAIVKKISQVETLGITTVICTDKTGTLTKNEMTVRKVVLPSGLVADVSGSGYSLEGKIHVNGREVDVESKNREW
;
A
#
# COMPACT_ATOMS: atom_id res chain seq x y z
N MET A 1 21.66 11.36 -8.30
CA MET A 1 22.47 11.51 -7.07
C MET A 1 23.23 10.23 -6.96
N ASP A 2 24.54 10.31 -7.13
CA ASP A 2 25.42 9.16 -7.10
C ASP A 2 25.23 8.35 -5.82
N ASN A 3 25.48 7.06 -5.92
CA ASN A 3 25.29 6.05 -4.88
C ASN A 3 26.37 6.20 -3.79
N ASP A 4 26.51 7.42 -3.27
CA ASP A 4 27.49 7.80 -2.27
C ASP A 4 27.19 7.04 -0.99
N ALA A 5 28.21 6.33 -0.47
CA ALA A 5 28.16 5.69 0.83
C ALA A 5 28.17 6.75 1.94
N TRP A 6 27.05 7.45 2.14
CA TRP A 6 26.91 8.57 3.10
C TRP A 6 27.34 8.21 4.52
N TRP A 7 27.23 6.94 4.90
CA TRP A 7 27.69 6.38 6.18
C TRP A 7 29.22 6.34 6.30
N ASN A 8 29.96 6.28 5.19
CA ASN A 8 31.42 6.22 5.20
C ASN A 8 32.07 7.62 5.16
N ILE A 9 31.32 8.64 4.75
CA ILE A 9 31.82 10.00 4.60
C ILE A 9 31.75 10.75 5.95
N PRO A 10 32.80 11.50 6.34
CA PRO A 10 32.78 12.40 7.50
C PRO A 10 31.64 13.42 7.43
N VAL A 11 31.00 13.69 8.57
CA VAL A 11 29.80 14.52 8.64
C VAL A 11 30.01 15.95 8.12
N ASP A 12 31.20 16.53 8.33
CA ASP A 12 31.54 17.88 7.87
C ASP A 12 31.56 17.99 6.34
N ILE A 13 31.99 16.92 5.66
CA ILE A 13 31.98 16.84 4.20
C ILE A 13 30.54 16.69 3.71
N VAL A 14 29.71 15.90 4.40
CA VAL A 14 28.28 15.76 4.06
C VAL A 14 27.57 17.12 4.19
N LEU A 15 27.77 17.83 5.30
CA LEU A 15 27.21 19.17 5.52
C LEU A 15 27.68 20.16 4.45
N SER A 16 28.96 20.12 4.08
CA SER A 16 29.53 20.98 3.03
C SER A 16 28.95 20.68 1.66
N ARG A 17 28.78 19.41 1.29
CA ARG A 17 28.14 18.98 0.03
C ARG A 17 26.71 19.48 -0.08
N PHE A 18 25.96 19.37 1.00
CA PHE A 18 24.59 19.88 1.06
C PHE A 18 24.50 21.37 1.37
N LYS A 19 25.62 22.08 1.58
CA LYS A 19 25.68 23.50 1.99
C LYS A 19 24.73 23.80 3.16
N THR A 20 24.67 22.89 4.13
CA THR A 20 23.77 22.97 5.28
C THR A 20 24.54 23.45 6.51
N HIS A 21 23.99 24.43 7.23
CA HIS A 21 24.62 24.89 8.46
C HIS A 21 24.30 23.92 9.62
N PRO A 22 25.29 23.46 10.42
CA PRO A 22 25.09 22.43 11.46
C PRO A 22 24.10 22.83 12.56
N PHE A 23 23.96 24.13 12.82
CA PHE A 23 23.02 24.67 13.83
C PHE A 23 21.79 25.38 13.25
N LYS A 24 21.94 26.01 12.08
CA LYS A 24 20.87 26.85 11.50
C LYS A 24 20.04 26.11 10.45
N GLY A 25 20.49 24.91 10.05
CA GLY A 25 19.90 24.15 8.97
C GLY A 25 19.96 24.89 7.64
N LEU A 26 18.95 24.66 6.80
CA LEU A 26 18.81 25.34 5.51
C LEU A 26 18.05 26.66 5.66
N LYS A 27 18.28 27.58 4.71
CA LYS A 27 17.36 28.72 4.52
C LYS A 27 16.05 28.22 3.91
N SER A 28 14.92 28.79 4.31
CA SER A 28 13.60 28.43 3.77
C SER A 28 13.55 28.51 2.23
N SER A 29 14.14 29.55 1.62
CA SER A 29 14.19 29.71 0.16
C SER A 29 14.94 28.58 -0.54
N ILE A 30 16.07 28.13 0.02
CA ILE A 30 16.85 27.01 -0.54
C ILE A 30 16.04 25.72 -0.47
N ALA A 31 15.25 25.52 0.59
CA ALA A 31 14.40 24.34 0.71
C ALA A 31 13.30 24.34 -0.37
N GLU A 32 12.70 25.49 -0.68
CA GLU A 32 11.73 25.64 -1.77
C GLU A 32 12.35 25.40 -3.15
N ASP A 33 13.58 25.83 -3.39
CA ASP A 33 14.27 25.52 -4.65
C ASP A 33 14.59 24.03 -4.76
N ARG A 34 14.97 23.40 -3.64
CA ARG A 34 15.25 21.96 -3.59
C ARG A 34 14.01 21.11 -3.77
N ILE A 35 12.85 21.53 -3.26
CA ILE A 35 11.63 20.75 -3.46
C ILE A 35 11.20 20.78 -4.94
N LYS A 36 11.42 21.89 -5.64
CA LYS A 36 11.22 21.98 -7.10
C LYS A 36 12.21 21.09 -7.87
N LYS A 37 13.47 21.02 -7.42
CA LYS A 37 14.52 20.23 -8.08
C LYS A 37 14.43 18.73 -7.84
N TYR A 38 14.25 18.30 -6.59
CA TYR A 38 14.27 16.89 -6.19
C TYR A 38 12.87 16.27 -6.13
N GLY A 39 11.83 17.09 -6.15
CA GLY A 39 10.46 16.67 -5.91
C GLY A 39 10.16 16.50 -4.42
N PRO A 40 8.88 16.20 -4.09
CA PRO A 40 8.47 15.97 -2.72
C PRO A 40 9.02 14.65 -2.17
N ASN A 41 9.22 14.59 -0.86
CA ASN A 41 9.65 13.37 -0.16
C ASN A 41 8.48 12.39 0.00
N ILE A 42 8.13 11.74 -1.11
CA ILE A 42 7.04 10.78 -1.19
C ILE A 42 7.55 9.56 -1.96
N ILE A 43 7.25 8.37 -1.47
CA ILE A 43 7.45 7.14 -2.24
C ILE A 43 6.45 7.19 -3.39
N LYS A 44 6.94 7.21 -4.64
CA LYS A 44 6.07 7.29 -5.81
C LYS A 44 5.10 6.12 -5.76
N GLU A 45 3.82 6.45 -5.71
CA GLU A 45 2.77 5.46 -5.92
C GLU A 45 2.67 5.16 -7.41
N ALA A 46 2.26 3.93 -7.74
CA ALA A 46 1.85 3.58 -9.10
C ALA A 46 0.89 4.66 -9.64
N LYS A 47 1.12 5.09 -10.88
CA LYS A 47 0.38 6.20 -11.52
C LYS A 47 -1.12 6.07 -11.24
N LYS A 48 -1.70 7.11 -10.64
CA LYS A 48 -3.16 7.21 -10.47
C LYS A 48 -3.81 7.01 -11.83
N ARG A 49 -4.80 6.11 -11.90
CA ARG A 49 -5.61 5.98 -13.12
C ARG A 49 -6.35 7.31 -13.28
N SER A 50 -6.22 7.95 -14.44
CA SER A 50 -6.98 9.18 -14.69
C SER A 50 -8.46 8.84 -14.77
N ALA A 51 -9.34 9.77 -14.41
CA ALA A 51 -10.79 9.57 -14.55
C ALA A 51 -11.17 9.15 -15.99
N PHE A 52 -10.48 9.73 -16.98
CA PHE A 52 -10.62 9.32 -18.37
C PHE A 52 -10.20 7.87 -18.64
N MET A 53 -9.10 7.42 -18.04
CA MET A 53 -8.63 6.04 -18.18
C MET A 53 -9.59 5.04 -17.51
N ILE A 54 -10.18 5.40 -16.36
CA ILE A 54 -11.21 4.60 -15.69
C ILE A 54 -12.45 4.44 -16.58
N PHE A 55 -12.84 5.54 -17.25
CA PHE A 55 -13.96 5.52 -18.21
C PHE A 55 -13.65 4.64 -19.44
N ILE A 56 -12.48 4.81 -20.06
CA ILE A 56 -12.08 4.00 -21.23
C ILE A 56 -11.97 2.51 -20.87
N ASP A 57 -11.53 2.19 -19.65
CA ASP A 57 -11.42 0.81 -19.22
C ASP A 57 -12.78 0.10 -19.10
N GLN A 58 -13.90 0.83 -18.95
CA GLN A 58 -15.25 0.25 -19.03
C GLN A 58 -15.53 -0.38 -20.42
N PHE A 59 -14.97 0.21 -21.49
CA PHE A 59 -15.16 -0.26 -22.87
C PHE A 59 -14.24 -1.43 -23.26
N LYS A 60 -13.23 -1.76 -22.43
CA LYS A 60 -12.32 -2.88 -22.69
C LYS A 60 -12.90 -4.24 -22.29
N SER A 61 -14.04 -4.25 -21.60
CA SER A 61 -14.74 -5.48 -21.24
C SER A 61 -15.15 -6.24 -22.51
N PHE A 62 -14.90 -7.55 -22.53
CA PHE A 62 -15.23 -8.42 -23.67
C PHE A 62 -16.74 -8.37 -24.02
N LEU A 63 -17.61 -8.29 -23.01
CA LEU A 63 -19.06 -8.19 -23.22
C LEU A 63 -19.45 -6.84 -23.84
N VAL A 64 -18.82 -5.75 -23.43
CA VAL A 64 -19.06 -4.41 -24.00
C VAL A 64 -18.57 -4.36 -25.45
N LEU A 65 -17.42 -4.99 -25.76
CA LEU A 65 -16.94 -5.11 -27.13
C LEU A 65 -17.92 -5.88 -28.02
N ILE A 66 -18.53 -6.97 -27.53
CA ILE A 66 -19.58 -7.70 -28.28
C ILE A 66 -20.77 -6.77 -28.59
N LEU A 67 -21.23 -5.98 -27.61
CA LEU A 67 -22.34 -5.05 -27.81
C LEU A 67 -22.01 -3.93 -28.81
N ILE A 68 -20.77 -3.41 -28.79
CA ILE A 68 -20.28 -2.43 -29.76
C ILE A 68 -20.23 -3.03 -31.17
N VAL A 69 -19.78 -4.27 -31.29
CA VAL A 69 -19.76 -4.99 -32.58
C VAL A 69 -21.20 -5.25 -33.06
N ALA A 70 -22.11 -5.64 -32.18
CA ALA A 70 -23.52 -5.88 -32.49
C ALA A 70 -24.23 -4.59 -32.94
N SER A 71 -23.98 -3.46 -32.27
CA SER A 71 -24.54 -2.17 -32.68
C SER A 71 -23.99 -1.71 -34.03
N LEU A 72 -22.70 -1.94 -34.31
CA LEU A 72 -22.11 -1.66 -35.61
C LEU A 72 -22.78 -2.47 -36.74
N PHE A 73 -23.01 -3.77 -36.52
CA PHE A 73 -23.74 -4.59 -37.47
C PHE A 73 -25.17 -4.08 -37.69
N SER A 74 -25.87 -3.71 -36.63
CA SER A 74 -27.24 -3.15 -36.72
C SER A 74 -27.29 -1.83 -37.52
N ILE A 75 -26.28 -0.95 -37.41
CA ILE A 75 -26.16 0.26 -38.24
C ILE A 75 -25.97 -0.10 -39.72
N ILE A 76 -25.06 -1.03 -40.01
CA ILE A 76 -24.76 -1.46 -41.39
C ILE A 76 -26.01 -2.03 -42.08
N LEU A 77 -26.87 -2.70 -41.31
CA LEU A 77 -28.10 -3.32 -41.79
C LEU A 77 -29.28 -2.33 -41.94
N GLY A 78 -29.08 -1.04 -41.61
CA GLY A 78 -30.10 0.00 -41.72
C GLY A 78 -31.03 0.13 -40.51
N GLU A 79 -30.83 -0.70 -39.49
CA GLU A 79 -31.65 -0.77 -38.27
C GLU A 79 -31.12 0.20 -37.20
N VAL A 80 -31.10 1.48 -37.55
CA VAL A 80 -30.48 2.54 -36.74
C VAL A 80 -31.13 2.66 -35.35
N LYS A 81 -32.43 2.33 -35.22
CA LYS A 81 -33.14 2.40 -33.94
C LYS A 81 -32.59 1.39 -32.93
N ASP A 82 -32.42 0.13 -33.32
CA ASP A 82 -31.91 -0.93 -32.46
C ASP A 82 -30.45 -0.67 -32.06
N ALA A 83 -29.63 -0.23 -33.02
CA ALA A 83 -28.26 0.17 -32.74
C ALA A 83 -28.17 1.34 -31.73
N LEU A 84 -29.04 2.34 -31.86
CA LEU A 84 -29.10 3.47 -30.93
C LEU A 84 -29.51 3.02 -29.52
N VAL A 85 -30.45 2.09 -29.40
CA VAL A 85 -30.83 1.52 -28.10
C VAL A 85 -29.66 0.78 -27.46
N ILE A 86 -28.96 -0.08 -28.21
CA ILE A 86 -27.78 -0.81 -27.71
C ILE A 86 -26.67 0.17 -27.29
N LEU A 87 -26.36 1.17 -28.11
CA LEU A 87 -25.37 2.19 -27.78
C LEU A 87 -25.75 3.01 -26.55
N ALA A 88 -27.03 3.35 -26.39
CA ALA A 88 -27.53 4.06 -25.21
C ALA A 88 -27.36 3.22 -23.94
N ILE A 89 -27.64 1.92 -24.00
CA ILE A 89 -27.42 0.99 -22.89
C ILE A 89 -25.93 0.89 -22.55
N VAL A 90 -25.07 0.71 -23.54
CA VAL A 90 -23.60 0.64 -23.34
C VAL A 90 -23.07 1.93 -22.72
N LEU A 91 -23.51 3.09 -23.20
CA LEU A 91 -23.13 4.39 -22.65
C LEU A 91 -23.62 4.56 -21.21
N LEU A 92 -24.88 4.23 -20.93
CA LEU A 92 -25.46 4.32 -19.59
C LEU A 92 -24.71 3.40 -18.61
N MET A 93 -24.45 2.15 -19.00
CA MET A 93 -23.71 1.18 -18.17
C MET A 93 -22.26 1.61 -17.95
N SER A 94 -21.59 2.13 -18.98
CA SER A 94 -20.22 2.64 -18.86
C SER A 94 -20.15 3.87 -17.95
N LEU A 95 -21.14 4.77 -18.04
CA LEU A 95 -21.24 5.93 -17.17
C LEU A 95 -21.51 5.53 -15.72
N LEU A 96 -22.44 4.61 -15.50
CA LEU A 96 -22.72 4.06 -14.17
C LEU A 96 -21.49 3.36 -13.59
N GLY A 97 -20.83 2.50 -14.37
CA GLY A 97 -19.58 1.83 -13.99
C GLY A 97 -18.47 2.83 -13.65
N PHE A 98 -18.28 3.87 -14.47
CA PHE A 98 -17.34 4.95 -14.18
C PHE A 98 -17.66 5.68 -12.87
N ILE A 99 -18.91 6.11 -12.66
CA ILE A 99 -19.32 6.80 -11.42
C ILE A 99 -19.10 5.90 -10.20
N GLN A 100 -19.42 4.60 -10.33
CA GLN A 100 -19.26 3.61 -9.27
C GLN A 100 -17.78 3.37 -8.92
N GLU A 101 -16.94 3.13 -9.92
CA GLU A 101 -15.51 2.89 -9.73
C GLU A 101 -14.81 4.16 -9.19
N TYR A 102 -15.16 5.33 -9.72
CA TYR A 102 -14.62 6.61 -9.25
C TYR A 102 -14.97 6.92 -7.79
N ARG A 103 -16.22 6.66 -7.35
CA ARG A 103 -16.62 6.83 -5.94
C ARG A 103 -15.87 5.88 -5.01
N ALA A 104 -15.65 4.65 -5.45
CA ALA A 104 -14.93 3.66 -4.65
C ALA A 104 -13.46 4.04 -4.48
N GLU A 105 -12.80 4.52 -5.54
CA GLU A 105 -11.42 5.01 -5.49
C GLU A 105 -11.28 6.27 -4.59
N LYS A 106 -12.25 7.20 -4.66
CA LYS A 106 -12.28 8.39 -3.79
C LYS A 106 -12.41 8.05 -2.30
N THR A 107 -13.16 7.00 -1.98
CA THR A 107 -13.29 6.51 -0.60
C THR A 107 -11.95 6.02 -0.07
N ILE A 108 -11.17 5.31 -0.89
CA ILE A 108 -9.81 4.85 -0.53
C ILE A 108 -8.85 6.04 -0.40
N GLU A 109 -8.94 7.04 -1.29
CA GLU A 109 -8.10 8.25 -1.22
C GLU A 109 -8.34 9.04 0.07
N ALA A 110 -9.59 9.17 0.52
CA ALA A 110 -9.92 9.83 1.78
C ALA A 110 -9.31 9.11 2.99
N LEU A 111 -9.33 7.78 3.01
CA LEU A 111 -8.70 6.98 4.07
C LEU A 111 -7.17 7.16 4.11
N ARG A 112 -6.52 7.36 2.95
CA ARG A 112 -5.06 7.62 2.89
C ARG A 112 -4.67 8.95 3.52
N LYS A 113 -5.47 10.01 3.32
CA LYS A 113 -5.15 11.37 3.82
C LYS A 113 -5.07 11.46 5.34
N LEU A 114 -5.68 10.53 6.06
CA LEU A 114 -5.67 10.46 7.52
C LEU A 114 -4.31 10.03 8.12
N THR A 115 -3.31 9.66 7.31
CA THR A 115 -2.04 9.08 7.80
C THR A 115 -0.78 9.87 7.42
N THR A 116 -0.90 11.16 7.07
CA THR A 116 0.27 11.95 6.61
C THR A 116 1.25 12.24 7.76
N PRO A 117 2.48 11.70 7.73
CA PRO A 117 3.43 11.92 8.81
C PRO A 117 4.00 13.35 8.79
N LYS A 118 4.24 13.91 9.97
CA LYS A 118 4.92 15.19 10.18
C LYS A 118 6.42 14.99 10.43
N ALA A 119 7.22 16.02 10.20
CA ALA A 119 8.66 16.02 10.43
C ALA A 119 9.09 17.30 11.17
N LYS A 120 10.07 17.19 12.07
CA LYS A 120 10.68 18.30 12.79
C LYS A 120 11.99 18.69 12.10
N VAL A 121 12.02 19.87 11.48
CA VAL A 121 13.20 20.38 10.75
C VAL A 121 13.70 21.68 11.36
N ILE A 122 15.01 21.92 11.33
CA ILE A 122 15.58 23.23 11.61
C ILE A 122 15.79 23.94 10.28
N ARG A 123 15.10 25.08 10.11
CA ARG A 123 15.29 25.99 8.97
C ARG A 123 15.39 27.42 9.48
N ASP A 124 16.29 28.21 8.91
CA ASP A 124 16.60 29.58 9.35
C ASP A 124 16.98 29.69 10.84
N GLY A 125 17.52 28.61 11.43
CA GLY A 125 17.83 28.54 12.87
C GLY A 125 16.64 28.27 13.78
N VAL A 126 15.44 28.05 13.24
CA VAL A 126 14.23 27.80 14.02
C VAL A 126 13.74 26.37 13.78
N LEU A 127 13.31 25.71 14.86
CA LEU A 127 12.64 24.42 14.77
C LEU A 127 11.22 24.60 14.22
N LYS A 128 10.92 23.96 13.10
CA LYS A 128 9.62 23.99 12.42
C LYS A 128 9.08 22.57 12.27
N VAL A 129 7.79 22.39 12.51
CA VAL A 129 7.08 21.14 12.21
C VAL A 129 6.43 21.29 10.84
N ILE A 130 6.86 20.46 9.88
CA ILE A 130 6.37 20.49 8.49
C ILE A 130 5.81 19.12 8.11
N ASP A 131 5.09 19.04 6.99
CA ASP A 131 4.73 17.74 6.43
C ASP A 131 5.99 16.99 6.00
N ALA A 132 6.06 15.69 6.27
CA ALA A 132 7.23 14.87 5.88
C ALA A 132 7.47 14.90 4.37
N SER A 133 6.43 15.14 3.57
CA SER A 133 6.51 15.32 2.11
C SER A 133 7.29 16.56 1.66
N GLN A 134 7.46 17.55 2.55
CA GLN A 134 8.16 18.81 2.32
C GLN A 134 9.64 18.77 2.75
N VAL A 135 10.09 17.64 3.28
CA VAL A 135 11.50 17.40 3.63
C VAL A 135 12.32 17.27 2.35
N VAL A 136 13.49 17.90 2.30
CA VAL A 136 14.38 17.89 1.13
C VAL A 136 15.80 17.46 1.50
N PRO A 137 16.60 16.96 0.54
CA PRO A 137 18.01 16.67 0.80
C PRO A 137 18.76 17.89 1.35
N GLY A 138 19.50 17.67 2.44
CA GLY A 138 20.21 18.67 3.21
C GLY A 138 19.42 19.34 4.33
N ASP A 139 18.13 19.06 4.50
CA ASP A 139 17.42 19.52 5.70
C ASP A 139 18.09 18.97 6.97
N LEU A 140 18.12 19.79 8.01
CA LEU A 140 18.54 19.37 9.34
C LEU A 140 17.32 18.89 10.11
N VAL A 141 17.23 17.59 10.39
CA VAL A 141 16.07 16.95 11.02
C VAL A 141 16.42 16.57 12.46
N ILE A 142 15.45 16.76 13.35
CA ILE A 142 15.49 16.21 14.70
C ILE A 142 14.53 15.02 14.74
N VAL A 143 15.00 13.91 15.30
CA VAL A 143 14.18 12.74 15.61
C VAL A 143 14.29 12.45 17.10
N GLU A 144 13.17 12.20 17.75
CA GLU A 144 13.11 11.82 19.17
C GLU A 144 12.10 10.70 19.39
N LYS A 145 12.07 10.15 20.61
CA LYS A 145 11.17 9.05 20.97
C LYS A 145 9.75 9.25 20.43
N GLY A 146 9.25 8.23 19.73
CA GLY A 146 7.91 8.20 19.13
C GLY A 146 7.86 8.74 17.70
N ASP A 147 8.89 9.44 17.24
CA ASP A 147 8.91 9.95 15.86
C ASP A 147 9.18 8.80 14.88
N ARG A 148 8.44 8.86 13.75
CA ARG A 148 8.77 8.09 12.55
C ARG A 148 9.80 8.86 11.74
N VAL A 149 10.90 8.20 11.38
CA VAL A 149 12.00 8.81 10.64
C VAL A 149 11.50 9.23 9.23
N PRO A 150 11.57 10.53 8.86
CA PRO A 150 10.87 11.04 7.68
C PRO A 150 11.61 10.78 6.36
N ALA A 151 12.92 10.58 6.40
CA ALA A 151 13.80 10.44 5.24
C ALA A 151 15.09 9.70 5.66
N ASP A 152 15.97 9.34 4.73
CA ASP A 152 17.27 8.77 5.10
C ASP A 152 18.20 9.90 5.57
N ILE A 153 18.73 9.77 6.78
CA ILE A 153 19.43 10.83 7.50
C ILE A 153 20.79 10.33 7.96
N ARG A 154 21.83 11.12 7.69
CA ARG A 154 23.15 10.97 8.28
C ARG A 154 23.18 11.71 9.61
N LEU A 155 23.40 10.99 10.71
CA LEU A 155 23.41 11.58 12.05
C LEU A 155 24.62 12.50 12.26
N ILE A 156 24.37 13.66 12.85
CA ILE A 156 25.38 14.61 13.31
C ILE A 156 25.55 14.46 14.82
N GLU A 157 24.45 14.27 15.54
CA GLU A 157 24.43 14.03 16.99
C GLU A 157 23.47 12.89 17.30
N SER A 158 23.81 12.09 18.30
CA SER A 158 23.00 11.00 18.81
C SER A 158 23.17 10.92 20.33
N LEU A 159 22.07 10.99 21.07
CA LEU A 159 22.04 10.82 22.51
C LEU A 159 21.16 9.62 22.85
N GLU A 160 21.79 8.51 23.21
CA GLU A 160 21.15 7.20 23.46
C GLU A 160 20.08 6.82 22.41
N LEU A 161 20.34 7.14 21.15
CA LEU A 161 19.36 7.00 20.09
C LEU A 161 19.17 5.51 19.75
N HIS A 162 18.00 4.97 20.06
CA HIS A 162 17.60 3.61 19.71
C HIS A 162 16.50 3.66 18.67
N VAL A 163 16.71 2.95 17.56
CA VAL A 163 15.77 2.91 16.43
C VAL A 163 15.31 1.49 16.18
N ASP A 164 14.02 1.31 15.99
CA ASP A 164 13.42 0.05 15.52
C ASP A 164 13.56 -0.02 14.00
N GLU A 165 14.44 -0.91 13.54
CA GLU A 165 14.73 -1.16 12.13
C GLU A 165 14.07 -2.44 11.60
N SER A 166 13.10 -3.00 12.34
CA SER A 166 12.37 -4.22 11.96
C SER A 166 11.74 -4.15 10.57
N SER A 167 11.38 -2.96 10.10
CA SER A 167 10.89 -2.76 8.72
C SER A 167 11.90 -3.12 7.63
N PHE A 168 13.20 -3.17 7.95
CA PHE A 168 14.27 -3.55 7.03
C PHE A 168 14.93 -4.89 7.38
N THR A 169 14.97 -5.26 8.67
CA THR A 169 15.70 -6.44 9.15
C THR A 169 14.81 -7.59 9.61
N GLY A 170 13.52 -7.34 9.90
CA GLY A 170 12.62 -8.28 10.57
C GLY A 170 12.88 -8.46 12.08
N GLU A 171 13.97 -7.88 12.58
CA GLU A 171 14.38 -7.97 13.98
C GLU A 171 13.92 -6.71 14.72
N SER A 172 13.18 -6.88 15.81
CA SER A 172 12.64 -5.75 16.57
C SER A 172 13.46 -5.37 17.80
N ILE A 173 14.66 -5.94 17.95
CA ILE A 173 15.61 -5.46 18.94
C ILE A 173 16.06 -4.05 18.51
N PRO A 174 15.80 -3.00 19.32
CA PRO A 174 16.17 -1.65 18.94
C PRO A 174 17.69 -1.52 18.74
N VAL A 175 18.08 -0.94 17.61
CA VAL A 175 19.48 -0.76 17.26
C VAL A 175 19.98 0.55 17.84
N LEU A 176 21.03 0.48 18.67
CA LEU A 176 21.73 1.67 19.16
C LEU A 176 22.47 2.35 18.01
N LYS A 177 22.13 3.62 17.77
CA LYS A 177 22.74 4.49 16.77
C LYS A 177 23.82 5.35 17.40
N ASN A 178 24.86 5.62 16.62
CA ASN A 178 26.01 6.42 17.02
C ASN A 178 26.47 7.28 15.84
N ALA A 179 26.31 8.61 15.95
CA ALA A 179 26.68 9.57 14.92
C ALA A 179 28.17 9.52 14.54
N SER A 180 29.03 9.18 15.51
CA SER A 180 30.50 9.10 15.37
C SER A 180 31.00 7.72 14.92
N ALA A 181 30.11 6.76 14.68
CA ALA A 181 30.55 5.44 14.23
C ALA A 181 31.21 5.50 12.85
N ILE A 182 32.35 4.82 12.72
CA ILE A 182 33.06 4.62 11.46
C ILE A 182 32.47 3.40 10.78
N VAL A 183 31.92 3.57 9.58
CA VAL A 183 31.22 2.51 8.86
C VAL A 183 31.91 2.26 7.51
N PRO A 184 32.25 1.01 7.16
CA PRO A 184 32.84 0.68 5.86
C PRO A 184 31.92 1.04 4.68
N PRO A 185 32.47 1.35 3.50
CA PRO A 185 31.67 1.76 2.34
C PRO A 185 30.70 0.67 1.85
N LYS A 186 31.02 -0.61 2.03
CA LYS A 186 30.17 -1.76 1.64
C LYS A 186 29.33 -2.33 2.79
N ALA A 187 29.19 -1.60 3.89
CA ALA A 187 28.43 -2.09 5.04
C ALA A 187 26.94 -2.32 4.67
N PRO A 188 26.36 -3.47 5.08
CA PRO A 188 24.92 -3.73 4.95
C PRO A 188 24.12 -2.76 5.83
N ILE A 189 22.81 -2.63 5.55
CA ILE A 189 21.98 -1.59 6.17
C ILE A 189 22.00 -1.62 7.71
N TYR A 190 21.98 -2.82 8.30
CA TYR A 190 21.96 -3.04 9.75
C TYR A 190 23.28 -2.67 10.45
N GLU A 191 24.40 -2.55 9.71
CA GLU A 191 25.69 -2.11 10.25
C GLU A 191 25.89 -0.59 10.18
N ARG A 192 25.04 0.13 9.44
CA ARG A 192 25.14 1.59 9.25
C ARG A 192 24.61 2.33 10.48
N LYS A 193 25.31 2.20 11.62
CA LYS A 193 24.92 2.76 12.93
C LYS A 193 24.88 4.29 13.00
N ASN A 194 25.48 4.97 12.02
CA ASN A 194 25.54 6.42 11.95
C ASN A 194 24.48 7.03 11.00
N MET A 195 23.56 6.17 10.53
CA MET A 195 22.42 6.49 9.69
C MET A 195 21.11 6.12 10.41
N VAL A 196 20.03 6.83 10.06
CA VAL A 196 18.66 6.42 10.32
C VAL A 196 17.86 6.48 9.03
N PHE A 197 16.93 5.54 8.84
CA PHE A 197 16.29 5.28 7.55
C PHE A 197 14.82 5.66 7.53
N MET A 198 14.34 6.12 6.38
CA MET A 198 12.94 6.48 6.18
C MET A 198 12.01 5.33 6.60
N GLY A 199 11.02 5.66 7.44
CA GLY A 199 9.98 4.73 7.83
C GLY A 199 10.23 3.95 9.11
N THR A 200 11.46 3.95 9.65
CA THR A 200 11.78 3.38 10.97
C THR A 200 11.26 4.26 12.11
N TYR A 201 11.24 3.73 13.33
CA TYR A 201 10.72 4.45 14.50
C TYR A 201 11.79 4.65 15.57
N VAL A 202 11.83 5.84 16.17
CA VAL A 202 12.71 6.09 17.32
C VAL A 202 12.04 5.58 18.59
N ILE A 203 12.67 4.60 19.24
CA ILE A 203 12.18 3.98 20.48
C ILE A 203 12.62 4.76 21.71
N ARG A 204 13.87 5.27 21.69
CA ARG A 204 14.45 6.04 22.80
C ARG A 204 15.50 7.01 22.29
N GLY A 205 15.75 8.05 23.08
CA GLY A 205 16.82 9.00 22.84
C GLY A 205 16.45 10.07 21.83
N LYS A 206 17.48 10.79 21.38
CA LYS A 206 17.34 11.90 20.45
C LYS A 206 18.47 11.88 19.43
N GLY A 207 18.13 12.18 18.19
CA GLY A 207 19.05 12.30 17.08
C GLY A 207 18.87 13.63 16.36
N LYS A 208 19.98 14.18 15.88
CA LYS A 208 20.00 15.31 14.95
C LYS A 208 20.84 14.90 13.76
N GLY A 209 20.35 15.14 12.55
CA GLY A 209 21.08 14.73 11.35
C GLY A 209 20.65 15.44 10.09
N VAL A 210 21.48 15.32 9.06
CA VAL A 210 21.23 15.90 7.74
C VAL A 210 20.58 14.86 6.83
N VAL A 211 19.51 15.26 6.14
CA VAL A 211 18.83 14.40 5.16
C VAL A 211 19.74 14.18 3.96
N VAL A 212 20.03 12.93 3.61
CA VAL A 212 20.89 12.59 2.48
C VAL A 212 20.12 12.04 1.29
N ALA A 213 18.96 11.42 1.53
CA ALA A 213 18.07 10.94 0.48
C ALA A 213 16.59 11.10 0.87
N THR A 214 15.75 11.38 -0.12
CA THR A 214 14.29 11.55 0.01
C THR A 214 13.55 10.76 -1.06
N GLY A 215 12.28 10.46 -0.80
CA GLY A 215 11.36 9.80 -1.75
C GLY A 215 11.92 8.49 -2.29
N MET A 216 11.89 8.31 -3.62
CA MET A 216 12.35 7.10 -4.30
C MET A 216 13.86 6.85 -4.26
N ASN A 217 14.64 7.77 -3.68
CA ASN A 217 16.10 7.62 -3.53
C ASN A 217 16.51 7.07 -2.16
N THR A 218 15.58 6.97 -1.20
CA THR A 218 15.82 6.33 0.10
C THR A 218 15.95 4.82 -0.04
N GLU A 219 16.49 4.13 0.96
CA GLU A 219 16.52 2.66 1.00
C GLU A 219 15.10 2.07 0.90
N LEU A 220 14.12 2.67 1.58
CA LEU A 220 12.71 2.28 1.44
C LEU A 220 12.19 2.52 0.01
N GLY A 221 12.58 3.62 -0.63
CA GLY A 221 12.23 3.94 -2.01
C GLY A 221 12.86 3.00 -3.04
N LYS A 222 14.08 2.51 -2.80
CA LYS A 222 14.73 1.49 -3.62
C LYS A 222 13.98 0.16 -3.53
N ILE A 223 13.56 -0.25 -2.33
CA ILE A 223 12.71 -1.44 -2.12
C ILE A 223 11.38 -1.26 -2.86
N ALA A 224 10.73 -0.11 -2.72
CA ALA A 224 9.46 0.18 -3.40
C ALA A 224 9.59 0.10 -4.93
N ARG A 225 10.70 0.57 -5.50
CA ARG A 225 10.97 0.48 -6.95
C ARG A 225 11.08 -0.97 -7.42
N ALA A 226 11.80 -1.81 -6.67
CA ALA A 226 11.94 -3.23 -6.99
C ALA A 226 10.60 -3.98 -6.95
N ILE A 227 9.66 -3.53 -6.10
CA ILE A 227 8.29 -4.09 -6.02
C ILE A 227 7.41 -3.59 -7.19
N GLU A 228 7.55 -2.32 -7.61
CA GLU A 228 6.73 -1.74 -8.69
C GLU A 228 7.00 -2.38 -10.05
N GLU A 229 8.19 -2.95 -10.25
CA GLU A 229 8.54 -3.69 -11.47
C GLU A 229 7.85 -5.06 -11.58
N ALA A 230 7.18 -5.54 -10.52
CA ALA A 230 6.41 -6.78 -10.57
C ALA A 230 5.05 -6.55 -11.27
N PRO A 231 4.70 -7.33 -12.30
CA PRO A 231 3.44 -7.16 -13.02
C PRO A 231 2.24 -7.38 -12.10
N ILE A 232 1.27 -6.46 -12.17
CA ILE A 232 -0.01 -6.61 -11.46
C ILE A 232 -0.81 -7.71 -12.16
N GLU A 233 -0.85 -8.90 -11.58
CA GLU A 233 -1.73 -9.96 -12.07
C GLU A 233 -3.21 -9.65 -11.82
N LYS A 234 -4.06 -10.08 -12.76
CA LYS A 234 -5.52 -10.11 -12.58
C LYS A 234 -5.90 -11.01 -11.40
N THR A 235 -6.92 -10.62 -10.64
CA THR A 235 -7.41 -11.46 -9.54
C THR A 235 -8.16 -12.70 -10.05
N PHE A 236 -8.41 -13.66 -9.17
CA PHE A 236 -9.08 -14.90 -9.56
C PHE A 236 -10.53 -14.66 -10.02
N LEU A 237 -11.25 -13.70 -9.44
CA LEU A 237 -12.60 -13.32 -9.83
C LEU A 237 -12.56 -12.60 -11.16
N GLN A 238 -11.57 -11.73 -11.40
CA GLN A 238 -11.38 -11.14 -12.72
C GLN A 238 -11.09 -12.21 -13.78
N LYS A 239 -10.19 -13.16 -13.50
CA LYS A 239 -9.90 -14.30 -14.39
C LYS A 239 -11.17 -15.16 -14.61
N SER A 240 -11.98 -15.36 -13.58
CA SER A 240 -13.22 -16.15 -13.62
C SER A 240 -14.34 -15.42 -14.38
N LEU A 241 -14.49 -14.12 -14.19
CA LEU A 241 -15.43 -13.27 -14.92
C LEU A 241 -15.04 -13.17 -16.40
N ASP A 242 -13.74 -13.05 -16.72
CA ASP A 242 -13.25 -13.09 -18.10
C ASP A 242 -13.55 -14.45 -18.74
N LYS A 243 -13.35 -15.56 -18.01
CA LYS A 243 -13.67 -16.91 -18.50
C LYS A 243 -15.17 -17.10 -18.70
N LEU A 244 -15.98 -16.64 -17.75
CA LEU A 244 -17.44 -16.66 -17.83
C LEU A 244 -17.92 -15.82 -19.00
N GLY A 245 -17.40 -14.60 -19.17
CA GLY A 245 -17.72 -13.72 -20.28
C GLY A 245 -17.34 -14.31 -21.63
N LYS A 246 -16.18 -14.98 -21.74
CA LYS A 246 -15.79 -15.71 -22.95
C LYS A 246 -16.72 -16.89 -23.24
N ASN A 247 -17.05 -17.69 -22.22
CA ASN A 247 -17.94 -18.85 -22.36
C ASN A 247 -19.35 -18.41 -22.77
N LEU A 248 -19.90 -17.38 -22.11
CA LEU A 248 -21.16 -16.75 -22.52
C LEU A 248 -21.08 -16.23 -23.95
N GLY A 249 -20.00 -15.54 -24.31
CA GLY A 249 -19.78 -15.06 -25.68
C GLY A 249 -19.77 -16.17 -26.72
N TYR A 250 -19.12 -17.31 -26.45
CA TYR A 250 -19.17 -18.47 -27.34
C TYR A 250 -20.59 -19.06 -27.45
N MET A 251 -21.32 -19.14 -26.33
CA MET A 251 -22.72 -19.60 -26.35
C MET A 251 -23.62 -18.62 -27.13
N PHE A 252 -23.37 -17.31 -27.04
CA PHE A 252 -24.12 -16.30 -27.81
C PHE A 252 -23.84 -16.38 -29.30
N ILE A 253 -22.57 -16.52 -29.70
CA ILE A 253 -22.23 -16.70 -31.13
C ILE A 253 -22.88 -17.99 -31.66
N ALA A 254 -22.84 -19.07 -30.87
CA ALA A 254 -23.50 -20.33 -31.22
C ALA A 254 -25.03 -20.18 -31.33
N SER A 255 -25.68 -19.49 -30.39
CA SER A 255 -27.13 -19.29 -30.44
C SER A 255 -27.55 -18.41 -31.63
N VAL A 256 -26.78 -17.36 -31.93
CA VAL A 256 -26.99 -16.53 -33.13
C VAL A 256 -26.93 -17.39 -34.39
N LEU A 257 -25.88 -18.20 -34.54
CA LEU A 257 -25.72 -19.09 -35.69
C LEU A 257 -26.86 -20.11 -35.80
N ILE A 258 -27.25 -20.73 -34.69
CA ILE A 258 -28.33 -21.72 -34.67
C ILE A 258 -29.66 -21.10 -35.06
N VAL A 259 -30.04 -19.97 -34.46
CA VAL A 259 -31.31 -19.29 -34.75
C VAL A 259 -31.32 -18.78 -36.19
N PHE A 260 -30.21 -18.22 -36.68
CA PHE A 260 -30.06 -17.77 -38.05
C PHE A 260 -30.20 -18.92 -39.06
N ILE A 261 -29.47 -20.03 -38.87
CA ILE A 261 -29.53 -21.19 -39.77
C ILE A 261 -30.92 -21.82 -39.76
N LEU A 262 -31.52 -22.03 -38.59
CA LEU A 262 -32.87 -22.59 -38.48
C LEU A 262 -33.91 -21.67 -39.12
N GLY A 263 -33.77 -20.35 -38.91
CA GLY A 263 -34.61 -19.34 -39.54
C GLY A 263 -34.52 -19.36 -41.05
N TYR A 264 -33.30 -19.50 -41.57
CA TYR A 264 -33.02 -19.54 -43.00
C TYR A 264 -33.58 -20.81 -43.64
N VAL A 265 -33.33 -21.98 -43.05
CA VAL A 265 -33.81 -23.28 -43.54
C VAL A 265 -35.35 -23.35 -43.51
N ARG A 266 -36.00 -22.71 -42.53
CA ARG A 266 -37.47 -22.65 -42.43
C ARG A 266 -38.11 -21.57 -43.30
N GLY A 267 -37.32 -20.70 -43.94
CA GLY A 267 -37.84 -19.58 -44.73
C GLY A 267 -38.62 -18.55 -43.90
N LEU A 268 -38.25 -18.36 -42.63
CA LEU A 268 -38.99 -17.54 -41.66
C LEU A 268 -38.84 -16.01 -41.87
N GLY A 269 -38.05 -15.57 -42.86
CA GLY A 269 -37.85 -14.16 -43.15
C GLY A 269 -36.67 -13.93 -44.09
N THR A 270 -36.37 -12.65 -44.33
CA THR A 270 -35.18 -12.25 -45.09
C THR A 270 -33.89 -12.52 -44.30
N LEU A 271 -32.76 -12.64 -45.01
CA LEU A 271 -31.45 -12.84 -44.37
C LEU A 271 -31.18 -11.78 -43.28
N LEU A 272 -31.62 -10.56 -43.52
CA LEU A 272 -31.42 -9.41 -42.66
C LEU A 272 -32.28 -9.49 -41.39
N GLU A 273 -33.57 -9.82 -41.52
CA GLU A 273 -34.48 -10.00 -40.38
C GLU A 273 -34.04 -11.15 -39.46
N LEU A 274 -33.59 -12.26 -40.05
CA LEU A 274 -33.11 -13.42 -39.31
C LEU A 274 -31.84 -13.12 -38.52
N LEU A 275 -30.92 -12.35 -39.11
CA LEU A 275 -29.70 -11.91 -38.45
C LEU A 275 -30.00 -10.93 -37.32
N MET A 276 -30.89 -9.97 -37.55
CA MET A 276 -31.33 -9.00 -36.54
C MET A 276 -32.00 -9.67 -35.35
N THR A 277 -32.94 -10.60 -35.60
CA THR A 277 -33.64 -11.34 -34.55
C THR A 277 -32.66 -12.18 -33.72
N SER A 278 -31.66 -12.79 -34.38
CA SER A 278 -30.63 -13.58 -33.71
C SER A 278 -29.72 -12.73 -32.83
N ILE A 279 -29.30 -11.56 -33.31
CA ILE A 279 -28.49 -10.60 -32.54
C ILE A 279 -29.29 -10.03 -31.36
N ALA A 280 -30.54 -9.64 -31.58
CA ALA A 280 -31.41 -9.10 -30.52
C ALA A 280 -31.60 -10.11 -29.37
N LEU A 281 -31.80 -11.39 -29.70
CA LEU A 281 -31.88 -12.47 -28.72
C LEU A 281 -30.57 -12.65 -27.95
N ALA A 282 -29.43 -12.56 -28.64
CA ALA A 282 -28.13 -12.68 -28.00
C ALA A 282 -27.82 -11.51 -27.05
N VAL A 283 -28.15 -10.28 -27.44
CA VAL A 283 -28.02 -9.08 -26.60
C VAL A 283 -28.87 -9.22 -25.33
N ALA A 284 -30.12 -9.67 -25.45
CA ALA A 284 -31.02 -9.85 -24.31
C ALA A 284 -30.53 -10.85 -23.25
N ALA A 285 -29.59 -11.73 -23.61
CA ALA A 285 -29.05 -12.75 -22.72
C ALA A 285 -27.74 -12.33 -22.02
N ILE A 286 -27.19 -11.15 -22.34
CA ILE A 286 -25.95 -10.66 -21.73
C ILE A 286 -26.25 -10.18 -20.30
N PRO A 287 -25.51 -10.62 -19.27
CA PRO A 287 -25.71 -10.11 -17.91
C PRO A 287 -24.88 -8.84 -17.69
N GLU A 288 -25.34 -7.69 -18.21
CA GLU A 288 -24.57 -6.44 -18.21
C GLU A 288 -24.35 -5.88 -16.80
N GLY A 289 -25.23 -6.22 -15.85
CA GLY A 289 -25.14 -5.79 -14.45
C GLY A 289 -24.06 -6.52 -13.63
N LEU A 290 -23.51 -7.63 -14.13
CA LEU A 290 -22.63 -8.50 -13.34
C LEU A 290 -21.35 -7.80 -12.84
N PRO A 291 -20.61 -7.02 -13.67
CA PRO A 291 -19.41 -6.31 -13.20
C PRO A 291 -19.71 -5.25 -12.13
N ALA A 292 -20.85 -4.57 -12.25
CA ALA A 292 -21.30 -3.57 -11.28
C ALA A 292 -21.66 -4.21 -9.94
N ILE A 293 -22.44 -5.30 -9.96
CA ILE A 293 -22.82 -6.06 -8.76
C ILE A 293 -21.57 -6.56 -8.02
N VAL A 294 -20.61 -7.14 -8.74
CA VAL A 294 -19.35 -7.62 -8.17
C VAL A 294 -18.59 -6.49 -7.48
N THR A 295 -18.47 -5.33 -8.13
CA THR A 295 -17.77 -4.17 -7.57
C THR A 295 -18.42 -3.67 -6.29
N ILE A 296 -19.76 -3.62 -6.24
CA ILE A 296 -20.52 -3.24 -5.04
C ILE A 296 -20.29 -4.22 -3.89
N ILE A 297 -20.38 -5.53 -4.16
CA ILE A 297 -20.17 -6.57 -3.13
C ILE A 297 -18.75 -6.46 -2.55
N LEU A 298 -17.73 -6.28 -3.40
CA LEU A 298 -16.36 -6.11 -2.94
C LEU A 298 -16.16 -4.82 -2.15
N ALA A 299 -16.75 -3.70 -2.58
CA ALA A 299 -16.68 -2.42 -1.87
C ALA A 299 -17.35 -2.49 -0.48
N LEU A 300 -18.51 -3.15 -0.37
CA LEU A 300 -19.15 -3.44 0.92
C LEU A 300 -18.26 -4.32 1.80
N GLY A 301 -17.55 -5.28 1.20
CA GLY A 301 -16.54 -6.11 1.88
C GLY A 301 -15.37 -5.28 2.44
N VAL A 302 -14.81 -4.37 1.65
CA VAL A 302 -13.78 -3.41 2.09
C VAL A 302 -14.29 -2.60 3.28
N TRP A 303 -15.50 -2.07 3.20
CA TRP A 303 -16.08 -1.25 4.26
C TRP A 303 -16.28 -2.03 5.57
N ARG A 304 -16.76 -3.28 5.48
CA ARG A 304 -16.89 -4.17 6.64
C ARG A 304 -15.54 -4.52 7.27
N MET A 305 -14.49 -4.71 6.46
CA MET A 305 -13.13 -4.96 6.96
C MET A 305 -12.51 -3.73 7.63
N ALA A 306 -12.72 -2.54 7.06
CA ALA A 306 -12.25 -1.29 7.65
C ALA A 306 -12.83 -1.06 9.05
N LYS A 307 -14.11 -1.39 9.26
CA LYS A 307 -14.75 -1.38 10.60
C LYS A 307 -14.10 -2.32 11.62
N LYS A 308 -13.35 -3.32 11.15
CA LYS A 308 -12.60 -4.27 11.98
C LYS A 308 -11.09 -3.98 11.96
N ASN A 309 -10.70 -2.72 11.70
CA ASN A 309 -9.31 -2.28 11.64
C ASN A 309 -8.46 -2.95 10.53
N ALA A 310 -9.07 -3.58 9.53
CA ALA A 310 -8.39 -4.15 8.37
C ALA A 310 -8.56 -3.23 7.15
N ILE A 311 -7.50 -2.48 6.83
CA ILE A 311 -7.52 -1.48 5.75
C ILE A 311 -7.06 -2.14 4.44
N VAL A 312 -7.99 -2.25 3.48
CA VAL A 312 -7.71 -2.80 2.15
C VAL A 312 -7.31 -1.69 1.18
N LYS A 313 -6.15 -1.82 0.52
CA LYS A 313 -5.61 -0.79 -0.38
C LYS A 313 -6.17 -0.86 -1.81
N LYS A 314 -6.60 -2.03 -2.27
CA LYS A 314 -7.25 -2.26 -3.58
C LYS A 314 -8.50 -3.13 -3.39
N ILE A 315 -9.64 -2.74 -3.99
CA ILE A 315 -10.92 -3.45 -3.84
C ILE A 315 -10.83 -4.93 -4.22
N SER A 316 -10.03 -5.24 -5.24
CA SER A 316 -9.84 -6.60 -5.71
C SER A 316 -9.05 -7.50 -4.73
N GLN A 317 -8.31 -6.93 -3.76
CA GLN A 317 -7.56 -7.68 -2.75
C GLN A 317 -8.45 -8.36 -1.70
N VAL A 318 -9.70 -7.90 -1.54
CA VAL A 318 -10.70 -8.55 -0.67
C VAL A 318 -10.86 -10.01 -1.05
N GLU A 319 -10.92 -10.26 -2.35
CA GLU A 319 -11.08 -11.59 -2.91
C GLU A 319 -9.82 -12.44 -2.69
N THR A 320 -8.65 -11.89 -2.99
CA THR A 320 -7.35 -12.57 -2.78
C THR A 320 -7.18 -13.05 -1.35
N LEU A 321 -7.60 -12.24 -0.36
CA LEU A 321 -7.57 -12.64 1.04
C LEU A 321 -8.50 -13.83 1.33
N GLY A 322 -9.67 -13.86 0.70
CA GLY A 322 -10.66 -14.95 0.88
C GLY A 322 -10.21 -16.30 0.32
N ILE A 323 -9.29 -16.31 -0.65
CA ILE A 323 -8.75 -17.53 -1.26
C ILE A 323 -7.30 -17.82 -0.83
N THR A 324 -6.79 -17.11 0.18
CA THR A 324 -5.42 -17.29 0.65
C THR A 324 -5.26 -18.68 1.26
N THR A 325 -4.36 -19.49 0.68
CA THR A 325 -4.05 -20.85 1.15
C THR A 325 -2.81 -20.91 2.05
N VAL A 326 -1.92 -19.93 1.90
CA VAL A 326 -0.67 -19.83 2.67
C VAL A 326 -0.56 -18.40 3.20
N ILE A 327 -0.41 -18.27 4.52
CA ILE A 327 -0.13 -16.99 5.18
C ILE A 327 1.34 -16.99 5.57
N CYS A 328 2.16 -16.29 4.79
CA CYS A 328 3.52 -15.95 5.18
C CYS A 328 3.46 -14.71 6.06
N THR A 329 3.73 -14.88 7.35
CA THR A 329 3.71 -13.79 8.33
C THR A 329 5.10 -13.57 8.89
N ASP A 330 5.45 -12.31 9.08
CA ASP A 330 6.59 -11.96 9.92
C ASP A 330 6.30 -12.37 11.37
N LYS A 331 7.34 -12.72 12.11
CA LYS A 331 7.21 -13.07 13.54
C LYS A 331 6.98 -11.81 14.36
N THR A 332 7.93 -10.88 14.30
CA THR A 332 8.00 -9.80 15.28
C THR A 332 7.09 -8.65 14.88
N GLY A 333 6.21 -8.22 15.80
CA GLY A 333 5.22 -7.16 15.54
C GLY A 333 3.99 -7.60 14.73
N THR A 334 3.95 -8.86 14.27
CA THR A 334 2.74 -9.45 13.64
C THR A 334 2.23 -10.63 14.45
N LEU A 335 3.04 -11.68 14.68
CA LEU A 335 2.69 -12.78 15.59
C LEU A 335 2.95 -12.42 17.06
N THR A 336 3.98 -11.63 17.32
CA THR A 336 4.32 -11.16 18.67
C THR A 336 3.89 -9.72 18.85
N LYS A 337 3.61 -9.32 20.10
CA LYS A 337 3.30 -7.92 20.46
C LYS A 337 4.48 -6.95 20.23
N ASN A 338 5.65 -7.46 19.85
CA ASN A 338 6.89 -6.69 19.82
C ASN A 338 7.22 -6.00 21.16
N GLU A 339 6.92 -6.68 22.26
CA GLU A 339 7.17 -6.19 23.63
C GLU A 339 7.91 -7.27 24.40
N MET A 340 9.11 -6.94 24.90
CA MET A 340 9.92 -7.90 25.63
C MET A 340 9.29 -8.17 27.00
N THR A 341 8.89 -9.41 27.23
CA THR A 341 8.15 -9.84 28.43
C THR A 341 8.94 -10.91 29.16
N VAL A 342 9.22 -10.71 30.45
CA VAL A 342 9.81 -11.75 31.30
C VAL A 342 8.80 -12.87 31.46
N ARG A 343 9.22 -14.12 31.20
CA ARG A 343 8.36 -15.32 31.34
C ARG A 343 8.78 -16.23 32.48
N LYS A 344 10.06 -16.26 32.80
CA LYS A 344 10.62 -17.09 33.86
C LYS A 344 11.71 -16.34 34.60
N VAL A 345 11.76 -16.55 35.91
CA VAL A 345 12.85 -16.12 36.79
C VAL A 345 13.42 -17.37 37.44
N VAL A 346 14.74 -17.54 37.37
CA VAL A 346 15.47 -18.64 38.02
C VAL A 346 16.35 -18.05 39.09
N LEU A 347 16.14 -18.47 40.33
CA LEU A 347 16.92 -18.00 41.48
C LEU A 347 18.14 -18.91 41.72
N PRO A 348 19.20 -18.42 42.38
CA PRO A 348 20.37 -19.23 42.74
C PRO A 348 20.03 -20.47 43.59
N SER A 349 18.92 -20.45 44.31
CA SER A 349 18.40 -21.61 45.06
C SER A 349 17.88 -22.74 44.18
N GLY A 350 17.82 -22.56 42.85
CA GLY A 350 17.19 -23.50 41.91
C GLY A 350 15.68 -23.31 41.77
N LEU A 351 15.08 -22.38 42.51
CA LEU A 351 13.66 -22.06 42.40
C LEU A 351 13.36 -21.43 41.03
N VAL A 352 12.37 -21.98 40.32
CA VAL A 352 11.88 -21.45 39.05
C VAL A 352 10.50 -20.83 39.27
N ALA A 353 10.36 -19.56 38.93
CA ALA A 353 9.10 -18.83 38.99
C ALA A 353 8.63 -18.46 37.58
N ASP A 354 7.40 -18.85 37.23
CA ASP A 354 6.71 -18.44 36.01
C ASP A 354 6.04 -17.08 36.20
N VAL A 355 6.23 -16.18 35.24
CA VAL A 355 5.68 -14.82 35.27
C VAL A 355 4.59 -14.71 34.20
N SER A 356 3.36 -14.49 34.65
CA SER A 356 2.23 -14.16 33.78
C SER A 356 2.15 -12.66 33.51
N GLY A 357 1.33 -12.25 32.54
CA GLY A 357 1.28 -10.89 32.02
C GLY A 357 1.85 -10.81 30.61
N SER A 358 1.71 -9.64 29.99
CA SER A 358 2.23 -9.41 28.63
C SER A 358 2.67 -7.96 28.47
N GLY A 359 3.80 -7.77 27.80
CA GLY A 359 4.32 -6.45 27.50
C GLY A 359 4.77 -5.70 28.74
N TYR A 360 4.41 -4.43 28.81
CA TYR A 360 4.76 -3.52 29.90
C TYR A 360 3.64 -3.30 30.92
N SER A 361 2.54 -4.08 30.84
CA SER A 361 1.49 -4.04 31.86
C SER A 361 2.05 -4.52 33.20
N LEU A 362 1.69 -3.83 34.28
CA LEU A 362 1.98 -4.27 35.65
C LEU A 362 1.00 -5.36 36.13
N GLU A 363 0.00 -5.70 35.32
CA GLU A 363 -0.92 -6.80 35.61
C GLU A 363 -0.29 -8.14 35.25
N GLY A 364 -0.04 -8.96 36.26
CA GLY A 364 0.56 -10.28 36.13
C GLY A 364 0.64 -10.96 37.49
N LYS A 365 0.89 -12.27 37.46
CA LYS A 365 0.99 -13.13 38.64
C LYS A 365 2.25 -13.95 38.56
N ILE A 366 2.92 -14.12 39.69
CA ILE A 366 4.11 -14.97 39.79
C ILE A 366 3.64 -16.34 40.30
N HIS A 367 4.02 -17.40 39.60
CA HIS A 367 3.74 -18.77 40.02
C HIS A 367 5.03 -19.51 40.32
N VAL A 368 5.09 -20.19 41.45
CA VAL A 368 6.19 -21.08 41.84
C VAL A 368 5.61 -22.47 42.01
N ASN A 369 6.16 -23.47 41.30
CA ASN A 369 5.64 -24.84 41.29
C ASN A 369 4.12 -24.92 41.02
N GLY A 370 3.60 -24.04 40.15
CA GLY A 370 2.18 -23.96 39.81
C GLY A 370 1.28 -23.26 40.83
N ARG A 371 1.82 -22.74 41.94
CA ARG A 371 1.07 -21.96 42.93
C ARG A 371 1.37 -20.47 42.78
N GLU A 372 0.31 -19.66 42.76
CA GLU A 372 0.42 -18.21 42.76
C GLU A 372 1.06 -17.74 44.07
N VAL A 373 2.06 -16.86 43.96
CA VAL A 373 2.75 -16.27 45.10
C VAL A 373 2.32 -14.83 45.24
N ASP A 374 1.84 -14.48 46.43
CA ASP A 374 1.50 -13.11 46.77
C ASP A 374 2.77 -12.34 47.15
N VAL A 375 3.21 -11.48 46.23
CA VAL A 375 4.42 -10.66 46.36
C VAL A 375 4.20 -9.44 47.27
N GLU A 376 2.94 -9.09 47.57
CA GLU A 376 2.59 -7.97 48.47
C GLU A 376 2.44 -8.42 49.93
N SER A 377 2.30 -9.73 50.16
CA SER A 377 2.25 -10.26 51.52
C SER A 377 3.60 -10.05 52.23
N LYS A 378 3.63 -9.19 53.25
CA LYS A 378 4.81 -8.94 54.10
C LYS A 378 5.23 -10.15 54.96
N ASN A 379 4.58 -11.31 54.82
CA ASN A 379 4.98 -12.53 55.50
C ASN A 379 6.08 -13.22 54.69
N ARG A 380 7.33 -12.92 55.08
CA ARG A 380 8.53 -13.62 54.61
C ARG A 380 8.63 -15.00 55.25
N GLU A 381 7.86 -15.95 54.75
CA GLU A 381 8.20 -17.38 54.88
C GLU A 381 8.31 -17.94 53.47
N TRP A 382 9.54 -17.86 52.94
CA TRP A 382 9.93 -18.42 51.64
C TRP A 382 10.68 -19.73 51.85
#